data_AF-A0A820NQ13-F1
#
_entry.id   AF-A0A820NQ13-F1
#
_cell.length_a   1.000
_cell.length_b   1.000
_cell.length_c   1.000
_cell.angle_alpha   90.00
_cell.angle_beta   90.00
_cell.angle_gamma   90.00
#
_symmetry.space_group_name_H-M   'P 1'
#
loop_
_entity.id
_entity.type
_entity.pdbx_description
1 polymer ?
#
loop_
_entity_poly.entity_id
_entity_poly.type
_entity_poly.pdbx_seq_one_letter_code
_entity_poly.pdbx_strand_id
1 'polypeptide(L)'
;LIYIRIVHFTKQNSFTTNIQHSPADQHRQRRELRFIRRLLIIVGVIFFMSFPYLIFFLRAQFFPHAESLPYAQRVSYVSLSFGFSMWMLLNLLFTDQVRKHLTKTIQALLPRLRSTRVQPLNIADPSIEIITARITQK
;
A
#
# COMPACT_ATOMS: atom_id res chain seq x y z
N LEU A 1 23.10 -31.92 0.91
CA LEU A 1 23.00 -32.68 2.18
C LEU A 1 21.92 -32.14 3.12
N ILE A 2 21.86 -30.83 3.40
CA ILE A 2 20.82 -30.22 4.28
C ILE A 2 19.39 -30.41 3.73
N TYR A 3 19.18 -30.24 2.42
CA TYR A 3 17.87 -30.39 1.76
C TYR A 3 17.27 -31.80 1.94
N ILE A 4 18.09 -32.85 1.82
CA ILE A 4 17.64 -34.24 1.95
C ILE A 4 17.21 -34.53 3.40
N ARG A 5 17.93 -34.01 4.41
CA ARG A 5 17.53 -34.16 5.82
C ARG A 5 16.19 -33.49 6.12
N ILE A 6 15.94 -32.31 5.54
CA ILE A 6 14.68 -31.58 5.76
C ILE A 6 13.51 -32.33 5.13
N VAL A 7 13.66 -32.84 3.91
CA VAL A 7 12.62 -33.62 3.22
C VAL A 7 12.38 -34.97 3.89
N HIS A 8 13.43 -35.63 4.39
CA HIS A 8 13.27 -36.91 5.09
C HIS A 8 12.62 -36.73 6.48
N PHE A 9 12.94 -35.63 7.17
CA PHE A 9 12.35 -35.27 8.46
C PHE A 9 10.87 -34.88 8.32
N THR A 10 10.49 -34.17 7.27
CA THR A 10 9.07 -33.87 7.00
C THR A 10 8.27 -35.11 6.63
N LYS A 11 8.89 -36.09 5.92
CA LYS A 11 8.23 -37.35 5.54
C LYS A 11 7.99 -38.30 6.72
N GLN A 12 8.88 -38.32 7.71
CA GLN A 12 8.70 -39.14 8.93
C GLN A 12 7.62 -38.56 9.86
N ASN A 13 7.51 -37.23 9.97
CA ASN A 13 6.51 -36.58 10.83
C ASN A 13 5.10 -36.56 10.23
N SER A 14 4.93 -36.94 8.96
CA SER A 14 3.63 -36.97 8.28
C SER A 14 2.90 -38.32 8.35
N PHE A 15 3.52 -39.37 8.94
CA PHE A 15 2.90 -40.71 8.99
C PHE A 15 2.10 -41.01 10.27
N THR A 16 2.18 -40.19 11.32
CA THR A 16 1.53 -40.45 12.62
C THR A 16 0.59 -39.38 13.11
N THR A 17 0.42 -38.29 12.37
CA THR A 17 -0.41 -37.18 12.83
C THR A 17 -1.50 -36.88 11.80
N ASN A 18 -2.59 -37.62 11.92
CA ASN A 18 -3.90 -37.25 11.40
C ASN A 18 -4.35 -36.01 12.18
N ILE A 19 -3.72 -34.87 11.88
CA ILE A 19 -3.99 -33.58 12.51
C ILE A 19 -5.34 -33.16 11.95
N GLN A 20 -6.40 -33.40 12.72
CA GLN A 20 -7.62 -32.63 12.63
C GLN A 20 -7.23 -31.16 12.81
N HIS A 21 -6.97 -30.48 11.70
CA HIS A 21 -6.84 -29.04 11.69
C HIS A 21 -8.20 -28.47 12.09
N SER A 22 -8.32 -28.04 13.35
CA SER A 22 -9.40 -27.15 13.77
C SER A 22 -9.51 -26.01 12.74
N PRO A 23 -10.70 -25.68 12.22
CA PRO A 23 -10.87 -24.64 11.19
C PRO A 23 -10.26 -23.29 11.64
N ALA A 24 -10.15 -23.05 12.95
CA ALA A 24 -9.47 -21.89 13.52
C ALA A 24 -7.96 -21.83 13.20
N ASP A 25 -7.26 -22.97 13.20
CA ASP A 25 -5.82 -23.03 12.91
C ASP A 25 -5.53 -22.88 11.40
N GLN A 26 -6.42 -23.39 10.54
CA GLN A 26 -6.31 -23.17 9.09
C GLN A 26 -6.41 -21.69 8.73
N HIS A 27 -7.26 -20.92 9.41
CA HIS A 27 -7.38 -19.47 9.18
C HIS A 27 -6.13 -18.71 9.61
N ARG A 28 -5.48 -19.13 10.70
CA ARG A 28 -4.22 -18.53 11.18
C ARG A 28 -3.08 -18.81 10.20
N GLN A 29 -2.88 -20.05 9.79
CA GLN A 29 -1.87 -20.41 8.78
C GLN A 29 -2.07 -19.65 7.46
N ARG A 30 -3.32 -19.49 6.98
CA ARG A 30 -3.61 -18.70 5.77
C ARG A 30 -3.29 -17.21 5.93
N ARG A 31 -3.33 -16.65 7.14
CA ARG A 31 -2.88 -15.26 7.40
C ARG A 31 -1.36 -15.18 7.37
N GLU A 32 -0.69 -16.09 8.04
CA GLU A 32 0.78 -16.16 8.08
C GLU A 32 1.38 -16.38 6.68
N LEU A 33 0.81 -17.29 5.89
CA LEU A 33 1.24 -17.54 4.51
C LEU A 33 1.05 -16.32 3.61
N ARG A 34 -0.06 -15.58 3.77
CA ARG A 34 -0.27 -14.32 3.05
C ARG A 34 0.74 -13.25 3.45
N PHE A 35 1.08 -13.17 4.74
CA PHE A 35 2.09 -12.25 5.23
C PHE A 35 3.48 -12.58 4.65
N ILE A 36 3.91 -13.84 4.72
CA ILE A 36 5.18 -14.30 4.16
C ILE A 36 5.24 -14.03 2.66
N ARG A 37 4.18 -14.35 1.91
CA ARG A 37 4.11 -14.07 0.47
C ARG A 37 4.23 -12.58 0.16
N ARG A 38 3.56 -11.70 0.93
CA ARG A 38 3.66 -10.24 0.78
C ARG A 38 5.08 -9.75 1.04
N LEU A 39 5.72 -10.26 2.09
CA LEU A 39 7.11 -9.94 2.43
C LEU A 39 8.06 -10.36 1.31
N LEU A 40 7.92 -11.58 0.77
CA LEU A 40 8.73 -12.06 -0.35
C LEU A 40 8.58 -11.19 -1.60
N ILE A 41 7.36 -10.74 -1.92
CA ILE A 41 7.12 -9.83 -3.04
C ILE A 41 7.85 -8.50 -2.82
N ILE A 42 7.76 -7.93 -1.62
CA ILE A 42 8.44 -6.67 -1.27
C ILE A 42 9.95 -6.81 -1.42
N VAL A 43 10.53 -7.86 -0.84
CA VAL A 43 11.98 -8.13 -0.92
C VAL A 43 12.41 -8.34 -2.37
N GLY A 44 11.64 -9.11 -3.15
CA GLY A 44 11.94 -9.34 -4.56
C GLY A 44 11.92 -8.06 -5.39
N VAL A 45 10.96 -7.17 -5.17
CA VAL A 45 10.89 -5.87 -5.86
C VAL A 45 12.06 -4.97 -5.47
N ILE A 46 12.40 -4.89 -4.18
CA ILE A 46 13.57 -4.11 -3.73
C ILE A 46 14.85 -4.62 -4.38
N PHE A 47 15.06 -5.93 -4.39
CA PHE A 47 16.24 -6.55 -4.98
C PHE A 47 16.32 -6.28 -6.49
N PHE A 48 15.24 -6.51 -7.22
CA PHE A 48 15.20 -6.31 -8.67
C PHE A 48 15.41 -4.83 -9.06
N MET A 49 14.79 -3.90 -8.33
CA MET A 49 14.88 -2.47 -8.66
C MET A 49 16.21 -1.83 -8.24
N SER A 50 16.87 -2.37 -7.21
CA SER A 50 18.20 -1.91 -6.80
C SER A 50 19.34 -2.54 -7.60
N PHE A 51 19.08 -3.62 -8.34
CA PHE A 51 20.10 -4.35 -9.08
C PHE A 51 20.87 -3.50 -10.11
N PRO A 52 20.23 -2.66 -10.96
CA PRO A 52 20.95 -1.81 -11.90
C PRO A 52 21.86 -0.79 -11.20
N TYR A 53 21.40 -0.26 -10.07
CA TYR A 53 22.18 0.65 -9.24
C TYR A 53 23.38 -0.05 -8.61
N LEU A 54 23.20 -1.28 -8.10
CA LEU A 54 24.29 -2.07 -7.56
C LEU A 54 25.36 -2.37 -8.62
N ILE A 55 24.95 -2.75 -9.84
CA ILE A 55 25.88 -2.98 -10.96
C ILE A 55 26.66 -1.71 -11.27
N PHE A 56 25.97 -0.57 -11.38
CA PHE A 56 26.61 0.71 -11.67
C PHE A 56 27.62 1.09 -10.57
N PHE A 57 27.22 0.94 -9.31
CA PHE A 57 28.06 1.21 -8.14
C PHE A 57 29.32 0.33 -8.11
N LEU A 58 29.17 -0.99 -8.32
CA LEU A 58 30.30 -1.92 -8.38
C LEU A 58 31.24 -1.58 -9.54
N ARG A 59 30.69 -1.27 -10.73
CA ARG A 59 31.51 -0.84 -11.86
C ARG A 59 32.30 0.42 -11.54
N ALA A 60 31.68 1.42 -10.91
CA ALA A 60 32.34 2.66 -10.53
C ALA A 60 33.47 2.44 -9.51
N GLN A 61 33.33 1.44 -8.62
CA GLN A 61 34.37 1.08 -7.65
C GLN A 61 35.54 0.31 -8.29
N PHE A 62 35.25 -0.75 -9.04
CA PHE A 62 36.29 -1.63 -9.58
C PHE A 62 36.95 -1.09 -10.85
N PHE A 63 36.28 -0.20 -11.59
CA PHE A 63 36.76 0.35 -12.85
C PHE A 63 36.63 1.89 -12.89
N PRO A 64 37.33 2.63 -12.02
CA PRO A 64 37.19 4.08 -11.90
C PRO A 64 37.63 4.85 -13.15
N HIS A 65 38.51 4.25 -13.97
CA HIS A 65 38.98 4.83 -15.24
C HIS A 65 38.12 4.44 -16.44
N ALA A 66 37.13 3.55 -16.27
CA ALA A 66 36.22 3.23 -17.35
C ALA A 66 35.28 4.39 -17.58
N GLU A 67 35.16 4.81 -18.84
CA GLU A 67 34.27 5.89 -19.24
C GLU A 67 32.85 5.60 -18.73
N SER A 68 32.32 6.52 -17.91
CA SER A 68 31.00 6.36 -17.32
C SER A 68 29.96 6.55 -18.41
N LEU A 69 29.17 5.53 -18.70
CA LEU A 69 28.06 5.64 -19.64
C LEU A 69 26.93 6.46 -18.98
N PRO A 70 26.69 7.72 -19.40
CA PRO A 70 25.73 8.59 -18.72
C PRO A 70 24.30 8.02 -18.77
N TYR A 71 24.00 7.23 -19.80
CA TYR A 71 22.74 6.51 -19.91
C TYR A 71 22.56 5.45 -18.81
N ALA A 72 23.58 4.65 -18.53
CA ALA A 72 23.52 3.60 -17.50
C ALA A 72 23.29 4.20 -16.10
N GLN A 73 23.94 5.33 -15.82
CA GLN A 73 23.72 6.07 -14.58
C GLN A 73 22.27 6.57 -14.47
N ARG A 74 21.72 7.19 -15.52
CA ARG A 74 20.32 7.66 -15.53
C ARG A 74 19.34 6.51 -15.32
N VAL A 75 19.51 5.39 -16.02
CA VAL A 75 18.67 4.20 -15.85
C VAL A 75 18.73 3.72 -14.40
N SER A 76 19.93 3.68 -13.79
CA SER A 76 20.08 3.23 -12.41
C SER A 76 19.30 4.08 -11.40
N TYR A 77 19.30 5.41 -11.56
CA TYR A 77 18.53 6.32 -10.70
C TYR A 77 17.02 6.23 -10.94
N VAL A 78 16.60 6.09 -12.19
CA VAL A 78 15.18 5.90 -12.53
C VAL A 78 14.67 4.58 -11.95
N SER A 79 15.42 3.49 -12.08
CA SER A 79 15.08 2.18 -11.49
C SER A 79 14.97 2.26 -9.97
N LEU A 80 15.90 2.95 -9.31
CA LEU A 80 15.87 3.14 -7.85
C LEU A 80 14.62 3.93 -7.41
N SER A 81 14.33 5.04 -8.08
CA SER A 81 13.18 5.91 -7.78
C SER A 81 11.85 5.19 -8.00
N PHE A 82 11.76 4.42 -9.09
CA PHE A 82 10.61 3.57 -9.38
C PHE A 82 10.45 2.47 -8.32
N GLY A 83 11.56 1.89 -7.85
CA GLY A 83 11.58 0.91 -6.77
C GLY A 83 11.00 1.45 -5.46
N PHE A 84 11.38 2.67 -5.05
CA PHE A 84 10.80 3.32 -3.86
C PHE A 84 9.30 3.58 -4.02
N SER A 85 8.87 4.03 -5.20
CA SER A 85 7.46 4.29 -5.50
C SER A 85 6.64 2.99 -5.44
N MET A 86 7.16 1.91 -6.02
CA MET A 86 6.52 0.60 -5.96
C MET A 86 6.51 0.02 -4.55
N TRP A 87 7.58 0.21 -3.77
CA TRP A 87 7.60 -0.19 -2.36
C TRP A 87 6.51 0.53 -1.55
N MET A 88 6.35 1.83 -1.73
CA MET A 88 5.29 2.60 -1.06
C MET A 88 3.90 2.11 -1.49
N LEU A 89 3.70 1.85 -2.78
CA LEU A 89 2.46 1.31 -3.32
C LEU A 89 2.14 -0.08 -2.77
N LEU A 90 3.13 -0.96 -2.67
CA LEU A 90 2.96 -2.30 -2.12
C LEU A 90 2.61 -2.26 -0.63
N ASN A 91 3.23 -1.37 0.14
CA ASN A 91 2.87 -1.17 1.55
C ASN A 91 1.43 -0.66 1.69
N LEU A 92 0.99 0.26 0.83
CA LEU A 92 -0.40 0.72 0.77
C LEU A 92 -1.38 -0.42 0.46
N LEU A 93 -1.04 -1.29 -0.49
CA LEU A 93 -1.88 -2.41 -0.92
C LEU A 93 -1.93 -3.54 0.11
N PHE A 94 -0.82 -3.81 0.80
CA PHE A 94 -0.69 -4.94 1.73
C PHE A 94 -0.98 -4.59 3.18
N THR A 95 -1.02 -3.33 3.55
CA THR A 95 -1.35 -2.92 4.90
C THR A 95 -2.86 -2.73 5.02
N ASP A 96 -3.54 -3.79 5.46
CA ASP A 96 -4.99 -3.78 5.68
C ASP A 96 -5.43 -2.66 6.66
N GLN A 97 -4.54 -2.25 7.58
CA GLN A 97 -4.77 -1.10 8.46
C GLN A 97 -4.81 0.23 7.70
N VAL A 98 -3.89 0.46 6.75
CA VAL A 98 -3.86 1.66 5.91
C VAL A 98 -5.09 1.71 5.01
N ARG A 99 -5.48 0.58 4.43
CA ARG A 99 -6.71 0.49 3.63
C ARG A 99 -7.95 0.85 4.46
N LYS A 100 -8.08 0.29 5.67
CA LYS A 100 -9.17 0.64 6.60
C LYS A 100 -9.14 2.11 7.00
N HIS A 101 -7.96 2.67 7.24
CA HIS A 101 -7.81 4.07 7.64
C HIS A 101 -8.16 5.03 6.49
N LEU A 102 -7.73 4.72 5.26
CA LEU A 102 -8.09 5.46 4.04
C LEU A 102 -9.60 5.39 3.79
N THR A 103 -10.22 4.22 3.87
CA THR A 103 -11.68 4.09 3.70
C THR A 103 -12.44 4.91 4.73
N LYS A 104 -12.02 4.89 6.01
CA LYS A 104 -12.63 5.73 7.05
C LYS A 104 -12.46 7.22 6.78
N THR A 105 -11.27 7.63 6.34
CA THR A 105 -10.96 9.04 6.05
C THR A 105 -11.77 9.55 4.85
N ILE A 106 -11.87 8.75 3.78
CA ILE A 106 -12.70 9.05 2.60
C ILE A 106 -14.19 9.11 2.99
N GLN A 107 -14.68 8.16 3.79
CA GLN A 107 -16.06 8.18 4.30
C GLN A 107 -16.35 9.38 5.21
N ALA A 108 -15.37 9.91 5.94
CA ALA A 108 -15.51 11.11 6.75
C ALA A 108 -15.46 12.42 5.91
N LEU A 109 -14.72 12.42 4.80
CA LEU A 109 -14.58 13.57 3.90
C LEU A 109 -15.75 13.69 2.90
N LEU A 110 -16.31 12.57 2.43
CA LEU A 110 -17.45 12.54 1.50
C LEU A 110 -18.66 13.38 1.96
N PRO A 111 -19.15 13.27 3.20
CA PRO A 111 -20.29 14.06 3.66
C PRO A 111 -19.94 15.54 3.83
N ARG A 112 -18.67 15.88 4.15
CA ARG A 112 -18.23 17.28 4.23
C ARG A 112 -18.26 17.97 2.87
N LEU A 113 -17.87 17.28 1.80
CA LEU A 113 -17.96 17.80 0.43
C LEU A 113 -19.41 17.85 -0.09
N ARG A 114 -20.26 16.94 0.38
CA ARG A 114 -21.70 16.94 0.07
C ARG A 114 -22.44 18.08 0.79
N SER A 115 -22.03 18.45 2.00
CA SER A 115 -22.62 19.56 2.76
C SER A 115 -22.25 20.95 2.23
N THR A 116 -21.16 21.08 1.46
CA THR A 116 -20.81 22.36 0.81
C THR A 116 -21.67 22.64 -0.43
N ARG A 117 -22.46 21.68 -0.95
CA ARG A 117 -23.21 21.86 -2.20
C ARG A 117 -24.63 22.37 -2.07
N VAL A 118 -25.25 22.38 -0.89
CA VAL A 118 -26.58 22.96 -0.70
C VAL A 118 -26.75 23.36 0.77
N GLN A 119 -26.22 24.53 1.17
CA GLN A 119 -27.04 25.33 2.08
C GLN A 119 -28.08 25.97 1.14
N PRO A 120 -29.37 25.59 1.20
CA PRO A 120 -30.37 26.50 0.70
C PRO A 120 -30.15 27.77 1.52
N LEU A 121 -29.86 28.87 0.85
CA LEU A 121 -29.89 30.19 1.45
C LEU A 121 -31.29 30.31 2.06
N ASN A 122 -31.39 30.07 3.37
CA ASN A 122 -32.64 30.20 4.11
C ASN A 122 -32.88 31.70 4.24
N ILE A 123 -33.32 32.31 3.14
CA ILE A 123 -33.93 33.63 3.11
C ILE A 123 -35.35 33.47 3.68
N ALA A 124 -35.44 33.03 4.93
CA ALA A 124 -36.57 33.34 5.79
C ALA A 124 -36.05 34.40 6.74
N ASP A 125 -35.80 35.58 6.17
CA ASP A 125 -35.45 36.77 6.94
C ASP A 125 -36.77 37.37 7.45
N PRO A 126 -37.08 37.30 8.75
CA PRO A 126 -38.32 37.83 9.31
C PRO A 126 -38.43 39.35 9.19
N SER A 127 -37.39 40.02 8.70
CA SER A 127 -37.41 41.45 8.40
C SER A 127 -38.24 41.83 7.15
N ILE A 128 -38.58 40.88 6.26
CA ILE A 128 -39.34 41.17 5.03
C ILE A 128 -40.86 41.21 5.29
N GLU A 129 -41.40 40.47 6.25
CA GLU A 129 -42.84 40.53 6.61
C GLU A 129 -43.26 41.88 7.23
N ILE A 130 -42.32 42.58 7.88
CA ILE A 130 -42.61 43.87 8.52
C ILE A 130 -42.76 44.99 7.49
N ILE A 131 -42.08 44.88 6.33
CA ILE A 131 -42.15 45.91 5.28
C ILE A 131 -43.44 45.77 4.47
N THR A 132 -43.89 44.54 4.17
CA THR A 132 -45.14 44.31 3.44
C THR A 132 -46.38 44.67 4.25
N ALA A 133 -46.39 44.53 5.58
CA ALA A 133 -47.51 44.95 6.42
C ALA A 133 -47.67 46.49 6.50
N ARG A 134 -46.63 47.27 6.18
CA ARG A 134 -46.66 48.74 6.24
C ARG A 134 -47.06 49.43 4.93
N ILE A 135 -47.08 48.70 3.82
CA ILE A 135 -47.37 49.24 2.48
C ILE A 135 -48.87 49.12 2.14
N THR A 136 -49.62 48.23 2.79
CA THR A 136 -51.07 48.05 2.59
C THR A 136 -51.97 48.98 3.41
N GLN A 137 -51.40 49.93 4.17
CA GLN A 137 -52.13 50.94 4.95
C GLN A 137 -51.98 52.38 4.42
N LYS A 138 -51.76 52.57 3.12
CA LYS A 138 -51.87 53.88 2.47
C LYS A 138 -52.80 53.84 1.28
#